data_AF-A0A947DXY4-F1
#
_entry.id   AF-A0A947DXY4-F1
#
_cell.length_a   1.000
_cell.length_b   1.000
_cell.length_c   1.000
_cell.angle_alpha   90.00
_cell.angle_beta   90.00
_cell.angle_gamma   90.00
#
_symmetry.space_group_name_H-M   'P 1'
#
loop_
_entity.id
_entity.type
_entity.pdbx_description
1 polymer ?
#
loop_
_entity_poly.entity_id
_entity_poly.type
_entity_poly.pdbx_seq_one_letter_code
_entity_poly.pdbx_strand_id
1 'polypeptide(L)'
;QFCRRYGFKDKPLRIRFRLLDPRVVLLPDGCEQDIGVTQAAFERLDLPVSRVFITENEVNFLAFPPLAGSMVIFGAGYGFEVLAGAQWLQQRSIYYWGDIDTHGFAILDQLRAQLPHAHSLLMDRATLLAHASQWGEEPQPLLRDLPRLTDEERALFDELRDNRLRARLRLEQERIGFGWLQQALAALPAVLLLDDAT
;
A
#
# COMPACT_ATOMS: atom_id res chain seq x y z
N GLN A 1 23.79 -16.59 -8.52
CA GLN A 1 24.83 -17.66 -8.56
C GLN A 1 26.27 -17.12 -8.52
N PHE A 2 26.56 -15.90 -9.03
CA PHE A 2 27.91 -15.30 -8.97
C PHE A 2 28.43 -15.11 -7.53
N CYS A 3 27.69 -14.42 -6.66
CA CYS A 3 28.18 -14.07 -5.31
C CYS A 3 28.58 -15.29 -4.47
N ARG A 4 27.72 -16.34 -4.44
CA ARG A 4 27.98 -17.57 -3.67
C ARG A 4 29.24 -18.31 -4.09
N ARG A 5 29.62 -18.27 -5.38
CA ARG A 5 30.84 -18.90 -5.90
C ARG A 5 32.12 -18.26 -5.33
N TYR A 6 32.07 -17.00 -4.93
CA TYR A 6 33.21 -16.24 -4.40
C TYR A 6 33.09 -15.94 -2.90
N GLY A 7 32.15 -16.59 -2.19
CA GLY A 7 31.92 -16.34 -0.77
C GLY A 7 31.23 -15.01 -0.44
N PHE A 8 30.75 -14.28 -1.45
CA PHE A 8 29.95 -13.06 -1.25
C PHE A 8 28.48 -13.39 -1.02
N LYS A 9 27.77 -12.53 -0.29
CA LYS A 9 26.31 -12.62 -0.11
C LYS A 9 25.60 -12.03 -1.33
N ASP A 10 24.53 -12.69 -1.77
CA ASP A 10 23.62 -12.10 -2.76
C ASP A 10 22.95 -10.84 -2.16
N LYS A 11 22.60 -9.86 -3.00
CA LYS A 11 21.88 -8.66 -2.55
C LYS A 11 20.50 -9.09 -2.02
N PRO A 12 20.19 -8.91 -0.72
CA PRO A 12 18.91 -9.33 -0.18
C PRO A 12 17.80 -8.40 -0.65
N LEU A 13 16.59 -8.94 -0.81
CA LEU A 13 15.38 -8.15 -0.94
C LEU A 13 15.18 -7.36 0.37
N ARG A 14 14.77 -6.10 0.23
CA ARG A 14 14.60 -5.17 1.34
C ARG A 14 13.19 -4.61 1.34
N ILE A 15 12.68 -4.39 2.56
CA ILE A 15 11.37 -3.81 2.82
C ILE A 15 11.61 -2.56 3.64
N ARG A 16 11.04 -1.44 3.18
CA ARG A 16 11.05 -0.15 3.87
C ARG A 16 9.66 0.12 4.41
N PHE A 17 9.57 0.55 5.66
CA PHE A 17 8.30 0.87 6.30
C PHE A 17 8.46 2.03 7.28
N ARG A 18 7.35 2.67 7.64
CA ARG A 18 7.25 3.66 8.70
C ARG A 18 6.26 3.23 9.75
N LEU A 19 6.65 3.32 11.03
CA LEU A 19 5.70 3.21 12.14
C LEU A 19 4.98 4.55 12.28
N LEU A 20 3.64 4.51 12.26
CA LEU A 20 2.80 5.71 12.34
C LEU A 20 2.26 5.95 13.74
N ASP A 21 2.22 4.91 14.60
CA ASP A 21 1.86 5.07 16.00
C ASP A 21 3.08 5.55 16.80
N PRO A 22 3.05 6.76 17.39
CA PRO A 22 4.17 7.27 18.16
C PRO A 22 4.50 6.45 19.42
N ARG A 23 3.61 5.54 19.85
CA ARG A 23 3.85 4.65 21.00
C ARG A 23 4.62 3.37 20.61
N VAL A 24 4.70 3.06 19.32
CA VAL A 24 5.41 1.89 18.81
C VAL A 24 6.73 2.36 18.23
N VAL A 25 7.82 2.14 18.95
CA VAL A 25 9.16 2.60 18.57
C VAL A 25 10.12 1.43 18.42
N LEU A 26 10.89 1.44 17.33
CA LEU A 26 12.01 0.52 17.10
C LEU A 26 13.36 1.25 17.10
N LEU A 27 13.35 2.52 16.73
CA LEU A 27 14.48 3.43 16.84
C LEU A 27 14.29 4.34 18.06
N PRO A 28 15.38 4.88 18.64
CA PRO A 28 15.31 5.79 19.80
C PRO A 28 14.34 6.97 19.61
N ASP A 29 13.80 7.47 20.72
CA ASP A 29 12.88 8.60 20.73
C ASP A 29 13.45 9.82 19.98
N GLY A 30 12.60 10.46 19.17
CA GLY A 30 12.97 11.60 18.33
C GLY A 30 13.54 11.23 16.97
N CYS A 31 13.85 9.96 16.70
CA CYS A 31 14.17 9.49 15.35
C CYS A 31 12.90 9.26 14.53
N GLU A 32 12.95 9.58 13.23
CA GLU A 32 11.94 9.12 12.29
C GLU A 32 11.95 7.59 12.24
N GLN A 33 10.77 6.98 12.42
CA GLN A 33 10.63 5.52 12.38
C GLN A 33 10.56 4.99 10.93
N ASP A 34 11.32 5.58 10.00
CA ASP A 34 11.48 5.14 8.62
C ASP A 34 12.63 4.13 8.52
N ILE A 35 12.28 2.86 8.39
CA ILE A 35 13.18 1.74 8.63
C ILE A 35 13.22 0.83 7.41
N GLY A 36 14.43 0.53 6.94
CA GLY A 36 14.69 -0.46 5.91
C GLY A 36 15.31 -1.74 6.47
N VAL A 37 14.62 -2.87 6.37
CA VAL A 37 15.10 -4.19 6.81
C VAL A 37 15.21 -5.16 5.63
N THR A 38 15.88 -6.30 5.83
CA THR A 38 15.80 -7.41 4.86
C THR A 38 14.43 -8.08 4.96
N GLN A 39 13.99 -8.72 3.87
CA GLN A 39 12.77 -9.52 3.87
C GLN A 39 12.73 -10.52 5.04
N ALA A 40 13.79 -11.32 5.22
CA ALA A 40 13.87 -12.32 6.28
C ALA A 40 13.77 -11.74 7.70
N ALA A 41 14.16 -10.47 7.91
CA ALA A 41 13.97 -9.79 9.18
C ALA A 41 12.52 -9.30 9.33
N PHE A 42 11.94 -8.74 8.27
CA PHE A 42 10.54 -8.30 8.24
C PHE A 42 9.55 -9.44 8.52
N GLU A 43 9.81 -10.62 7.97
CA GLU A 43 8.99 -11.83 8.17
C GLU A 43 8.90 -12.26 9.63
N ARG A 44 9.89 -11.87 10.45
CA ARG A 44 10.02 -12.21 11.86
C ARG A 44 9.64 -11.06 12.80
N LEU A 45 9.24 -9.90 12.26
CA LEU A 45 8.81 -8.79 13.09
C LEU A 45 7.53 -9.17 13.84
N ASP A 46 7.51 -8.83 15.12
CA ASP A 46 6.32 -8.90 15.97
C ASP A 46 6.06 -7.49 16.50
N LEU A 47 5.22 -6.75 15.76
CA LEU A 47 4.88 -5.37 16.07
C LEU A 47 3.44 -5.30 16.58
N PRO A 48 3.17 -4.50 17.63
CA PRO A 48 1.83 -4.28 18.16
C PRO A 48 1.02 -3.31 17.27
N VAL A 49 1.05 -3.53 15.96
CA VAL A 49 0.25 -2.79 14.98
C VAL A 49 -0.88 -3.68 14.50
N SER A 50 -2.09 -3.13 14.40
CA SER A 50 -3.23 -3.87 13.86
C SER A 50 -3.54 -3.49 12.42
N ARG A 51 -3.06 -2.31 11.97
CA ARG A 51 -3.33 -1.74 10.65
C ARG A 51 -2.05 -1.53 9.86
N VAL A 52 -2.07 -1.93 8.60
CA VAL A 52 -0.94 -1.77 7.69
C VAL A 52 -1.43 -1.12 6.40
N PHE A 53 -0.83 0.01 6.05
CA PHE A 53 -0.97 0.64 4.75
C PHE A 53 0.15 0.20 3.82
N ILE A 54 -0.13 0.11 2.52
CA ILE A 54 0.86 -0.21 1.50
C ILE A 54 0.69 0.77 0.34
N THR A 55 1.77 1.44 -0.05
CA THR A 55 1.80 2.40 -1.17
C THR A 55 3.09 2.23 -1.97
N GLU A 56 3.03 2.45 -3.27
CA GLU A 56 4.17 2.37 -4.19
C GLU A 56 4.81 3.73 -4.47
N ASN A 57 4.18 4.82 -4.05
CA ASN A 57 4.70 6.17 -4.26
C ASN A 57 5.41 6.68 -2.99
N GLU A 58 6.65 7.16 -3.16
CA GLU A 58 7.50 7.59 -2.05
C GLU A 58 6.97 8.88 -1.39
N VAL A 59 6.42 9.81 -2.17
CA VAL A 59 5.83 11.04 -1.64
C VAL A 59 4.66 10.71 -0.72
N ASN A 60 3.79 9.79 -1.16
CA ASN A 60 2.67 9.34 -0.34
C ASN A 60 3.13 8.58 0.91
N PHE A 61 4.10 7.68 0.76
CA PHE A 61 4.73 6.98 1.89
C PHE A 61 5.24 7.95 2.96
N LEU A 62 5.88 9.05 2.56
CA LEU A 62 6.38 10.09 3.47
C LEU A 62 5.25 10.98 4.02
N ALA A 63 4.18 11.20 3.26
CA ALA A 63 3.07 12.06 3.65
C ALA A 63 2.16 11.46 4.73
N PHE A 64 2.14 10.13 4.93
CA PHE A 64 1.27 9.52 5.95
C PHE A 64 1.47 10.18 7.34
N PRO A 65 0.39 10.72 7.94
CA PRO A 65 0.47 11.34 9.27
C PRO A 65 0.54 10.28 10.37
N PRO A 66 0.88 10.67 11.61
CA PRO A 66 0.76 9.79 12.76
C PRO A 66 -0.64 9.18 12.89
N LEU A 67 -0.72 7.88 13.12
CA LEU A 67 -1.97 7.14 13.26
C LEU A 67 -1.79 5.95 14.21
N ALA A 68 -2.66 5.87 15.22
CA ALA A 68 -2.61 4.84 16.24
C ALA A 68 -2.72 3.42 15.65
N GLY A 69 -1.97 2.48 16.23
CA GLY A 69 -1.92 1.06 15.88
C GLY A 69 -1.53 0.78 14.43
N SER A 70 -0.88 1.73 13.75
CA SER A 70 -0.71 1.70 12.30
C SER A 70 0.75 1.78 11.86
N MET A 71 1.02 1.20 10.69
CA MET A 71 2.27 1.38 9.96
C MET A 71 2.00 1.50 8.45
N VAL A 72 2.95 2.04 7.70
CA VAL A 72 2.91 2.08 6.23
C VAL A 72 4.15 1.39 5.65
N ILE A 73 3.95 0.59 4.61
CA ILE A 73 5.00 -0.12 3.88
C ILE A 73 5.18 0.54 2.52
N PHE A 74 6.42 0.78 2.14
CA PHE A 74 6.77 1.25 0.81
C PHE A 74 6.97 0.07 -0.14
N GLY A 75 6.03 -0.11 -1.07
CA GLY A 75 6.03 -1.14 -2.11
C GLY A 75 6.82 -0.70 -3.34
N ALA A 76 8.15 -0.72 -3.29
CA ALA A 76 9.02 -0.23 -4.36
C ALA A 76 9.09 -1.14 -5.62
N GLY A 77 7.98 -1.69 -6.11
CA GLY A 77 7.89 -2.36 -7.41
C GLY A 77 8.44 -3.80 -7.50
N TYR A 78 8.85 -4.44 -6.40
CA TYR A 78 9.34 -5.83 -6.39
C TYR A 78 8.22 -6.89 -6.42
N GLY A 79 6.96 -6.47 -6.55
CA GLY A 79 5.80 -7.33 -6.37
C GLY A 79 5.58 -7.72 -4.90
N PHE A 80 4.36 -8.10 -4.54
CA PHE A 80 4.01 -8.47 -3.16
C PHE A 80 4.59 -9.82 -2.70
N GLU A 81 5.39 -10.48 -3.53
CA GLU A 81 6.11 -11.71 -3.17
C GLU A 81 7.04 -11.51 -1.97
N VAL A 82 7.62 -10.30 -1.83
CA VAL A 82 8.45 -9.96 -0.66
C VAL A 82 7.66 -9.95 0.66
N LEU A 83 6.34 -9.79 0.60
CA LEU A 83 5.47 -9.80 1.76
C LEU A 83 4.89 -11.20 2.05
N ALA A 84 4.98 -12.14 1.10
CA ALA A 84 4.33 -13.45 1.22
C ALA A 84 4.82 -14.27 2.43
N GLY A 85 6.08 -14.11 2.83
CA GLY A 85 6.63 -14.77 4.02
C GLY A 85 6.22 -14.12 5.35
N ALA A 86 5.73 -12.88 5.33
CA ALA A 86 5.33 -12.13 6.52
C ALA A 86 3.92 -12.52 6.96
N GLN A 87 3.78 -13.75 7.47
CA GLN A 87 2.49 -14.34 7.86
C GLN A 87 1.71 -13.52 8.88
N TRP A 88 2.40 -12.71 9.70
CA TRP A 88 1.76 -11.82 10.67
C TRP A 88 0.83 -10.79 10.01
N LEU A 89 1.05 -10.43 8.74
CA LEU A 89 0.17 -9.55 7.97
C LEU A 89 -1.24 -10.15 7.77
N GLN A 90 -1.38 -11.48 7.80
CA GLN A 90 -2.66 -12.16 7.61
C GLN A 90 -3.68 -11.87 8.72
N GLN A 91 -3.20 -11.38 9.87
CA GLN A 91 -4.02 -11.06 11.05
C GLN A 91 -4.20 -9.54 11.23
N ARG A 92 -3.79 -8.73 10.23
CA ARG A 92 -3.85 -7.27 10.28
C ARG A 92 -4.86 -6.74 9.28
N SER A 93 -5.40 -5.55 9.52
CA SER A 93 -6.18 -4.82 8.54
C SER A 93 -5.26 -4.21 7.49
N ILE A 94 -5.36 -4.67 6.25
CA ILE A 94 -4.48 -4.26 5.14
C ILE A 94 -5.20 -3.26 4.24
N TYR A 95 -4.56 -2.13 3.97
CA TYR A 95 -5.04 -1.09 3.07
C TYR A 95 -3.99 -0.80 2.00
N TYR A 96 -4.36 -0.89 0.73
CA TYR A 96 -3.49 -0.58 -0.41
C TYR A 96 -3.91 0.72 -1.07
N TRP A 97 -2.96 1.61 -1.29
CA TRP A 97 -3.15 2.87 -2.01
C TRP A 97 -2.24 2.91 -3.23
N GLY A 98 -2.85 2.68 -4.39
CA GLY A 98 -2.22 2.80 -5.71
C GLY A 98 -2.84 3.92 -6.54
N ASP A 99 -2.36 4.04 -7.78
CA ASP A 99 -2.94 4.94 -8.78
C ASP A 99 -4.35 4.48 -9.17
N ILE A 100 -5.22 5.43 -9.55
CA ILE A 100 -6.51 5.10 -10.18
C ILE A 100 -6.28 5.02 -11.69
N ASP A 101 -5.79 3.86 -12.13
CA ASP A 101 -5.64 3.44 -13.52
C ASP A 101 -5.70 1.90 -13.61
N THR A 102 -5.54 1.34 -14.81
CA THR A 102 -5.67 -0.11 -14.99
C THR A 102 -4.53 -0.91 -14.36
N HIS A 103 -3.32 -0.33 -14.25
CA HIS A 103 -2.18 -0.98 -13.58
C HIS A 103 -2.30 -0.97 -12.05
N GLY A 104 -2.76 0.13 -11.45
CA GLY A 104 -2.99 0.22 -10.00
C GLY A 104 -3.99 -0.82 -9.51
N PHE A 105 -5.07 -1.05 -10.26
CA PHE A 105 -6.01 -2.14 -9.97
C PHE A 105 -5.40 -3.53 -10.20
N ALA A 106 -4.53 -3.70 -11.19
CA ALA A 106 -3.85 -4.97 -11.43
C ALA A 106 -2.89 -5.33 -10.29
N ILE A 107 -2.26 -4.32 -9.68
CA ILE A 107 -1.40 -4.48 -8.50
C ILE A 107 -2.26 -4.85 -7.29
N LEU A 108 -3.41 -4.19 -7.07
CA LEU A 108 -4.36 -4.60 -6.03
C LEU A 108 -4.85 -6.05 -6.20
N ASP A 109 -5.16 -6.48 -7.42
CA ASP A 109 -5.52 -7.87 -7.74
C ASP A 109 -4.38 -8.85 -7.39
N GLN A 110 -3.13 -8.48 -7.67
CA GLN A 110 -1.94 -9.25 -7.27
C GLN A 110 -1.78 -9.30 -5.74
N LEU A 111 -1.98 -8.17 -5.04
CA LEU A 111 -1.93 -8.12 -3.57
C LEU A 111 -2.92 -9.10 -2.97
N ARG A 112 -4.17 -9.09 -3.46
CA ARG A 112 -5.24 -9.96 -2.96
C ARG A 112 -5.04 -11.43 -3.27
N ALA A 113 -4.12 -11.80 -4.15
CA ALA A 113 -3.70 -13.18 -4.28
C ALA A 113 -2.94 -13.69 -3.03
N GLN A 114 -2.28 -12.78 -2.29
CA GLN A 114 -1.51 -13.08 -1.08
C GLN A 114 -2.23 -12.65 0.20
N LEU A 115 -2.92 -11.51 0.17
CA LEU A 115 -3.68 -10.93 1.29
C LEU A 115 -5.13 -10.69 0.83
N PRO A 116 -5.97 -11.75 0.77
CA PRO A 116 -7.33 -11.66 0.19
C PRO A 116 -8.26 -10.65 0.86
N HIS A 117 -7.97 -10.28 2.11
CA HIS A 117 -8.71 -9.32 2.91
C HIS A 117 -8.21 -7.87 2.74
N ALA A 118 -7.29 -7.59 1.81
CA ALA A 118 -6.81 -6.24 1.57
C ALA A 118 -7.89 -5.33 0.98
N HIS A 119 -8.02 -4.13 1.53
CA HIS A 119 -8.93 -3.09 1.05
C HIS A 119 -8.18 -2.07 0.21
N SER A 120 -8.81 -1.53 -0.83
CA SER A 120 -8.28 -0.33 -1.49
C SER A 120 -8.52 0.91 -0.61
N LEU A 121 -7.60 1.86 -0.68
CA LEU A 121 -7.67 3.16 -0.02
C LEU A 121 -7.56 4.23 -1.10
N LEU A 122 -8.54 5.14 -1.16
CA LEU A 122 -8.57 6.27 -2.12
C LEU A 122 -8.57 5.86 -3.60
N MET A 123 -8.93 4.61 -3.92
CA MET A 123 -9.05 4.12 -5.30
C MET A 123 -10.50 3.96 -5.73
N ASP A 124 -11.39 4.80 -5.22
CA ASP A 124 -12.81 4.78 -5.53
C ASP A 124 -13.19 5.87 -6.56
N ARG A 125 -14.38 5.72 -7.13
CA ARG A 125 -14.89 6.60 -8.19
C ARG A 125 -15.12 8.02 -7.71
N ALA A 126 -15.50 8.22 -6.44
CA ALA A 126 -15.70 9.55 -5.88
C ALA A 126 -14.37 10.29 -5.76
N THR A 127 -13.32 9.60 -5.29
CA THR A 127 -11.95 10.12 -5.27
C THR A 127 -11.48 10.50 -6.68
N LEU A 128 -11.72 9.65 -7.68
CA LEU A 128 -11.35 9.93 -9.07
C LEU A 128 -12.01 11.21 -9.60
N LEU A 129 -13.33 11.34 -9.45
CA LEU A 129 -14.09 12.47 -9.97
C LEU A 129 -13.79 13.78 -9.24
N ALA A 130 -13.56 13.72 -7.92
CA ALA A 130 -13.19 14.89 -7.12
C ALA A 130 -11.86 15.53 -7.58
N HIS A 131 -11.00 14.77 -8.28
CA HIS A 131 -9.70 15.21 -8.76
C HIS A 131 -9.62 15.28 -10.30
N ALA A 132 -10.75 15.56 -10.97
CA ALA A 132 -10.81 15.59 -12.43
C ALA A 132 -9.80 16.55 -13.10
N SER A 133 -9.45 17.66 -12.45
CA SER A 133 -8.43 18.60 -12.94
C SER A 133 -7.01 18.04 -12.90
N GLN A 134 -6.78 16.94 -12.17
CA GLN A 134 -5.48 16.31 -11.99
C GLN A 134 -5.29 15.07 -12.86
N TRP A 135 -6.30 14.66 -13.65
CA TRP A 135 -6.20 13.49 -14.51
C TRP A 135 -5.05 13.61 -15.52
N GLY A 136 -4.27 12.55 -15.60
CA GLY A 136 -3.25 12.31 -16.61
C GLY A 136 -3.69 11.28 -17.65
N GLU A 137 -2.70 10.69 -18.31
CA GLU A 137 -2.87 9.65 -19.32
C GLU A 137 -2.06 8.41 -18.95
N GLU A 138 -2.67 7.22 -19.06
CA GLU A 138 -2.02 5.91 -18.97
C GLU A 138 -1.52 5.48 -20.36
N PRO A 139 -0.21 5.45 -20.63
CA PRO A 139 0.28 5.20 -22.00
C PRO A 139 -0.10 3.83 -22.55
N GLN A 140 -0.16 2.81 -21.67
CA GLN A 140 -0.41 1.42 -22.04
C GLN A 140 -1.39 0.78 -21.06
N PRO A 141 -2.70 0.97 -21.26
CA PRO A 141 -3.71 0.34 -20.41
C PRO A 141 -3.64 -1.18 -20.46
N LEU A 142 -3.84 -1.79 -19.31
CA LEU A 142 -4.00 -3.21 -19.10
C LEU A 142 -5.45 -3.62 -19.40
N LEU A 143 -5.61 -4.64 -20.25
CA LEU A 143 -6.92 -5.08 -20.75
C LEU A 143 -7.37 -6.45 -20.22
N ARG A 144 -6.55 -7.13 -19.40
CA ARG A 144 -6.90 -8.44 -18.84
C ARG A 144 -7.94 -8.31 -17.73
N ASP A 145 -8.65 -9.41 -17.46
CA ASP A 145 -9.54 -9.49 -16.31
C ASP A 145 -8.75 -9.57 -14.98
N LEU A 146 -9.32 -8.91 -13.97
CA LEU A 146 -8.78 -8.81 -12.61
C LEU A 146 -9.75 -9.47 -11.62
N PRO A 147 -9.74 -10.80 -11.45
CA PRO A 147 -10.82 -11.54 -10.78
C PRO A 147 -11.00 -11.25 -9.29
N ARG A 148 -10.05 -10.57 -8.62
CA ARG A 148 -10.09 -10.30 -7.16
C ARG A 148 -10.53 -8.89 -6.80
N LEU A 149 -10.97 -8.11 -7.78
CA LEU A 149 -11.62 -6.83 -7.53
C LEU A 149 -13.03 -7.05 -6.96
N THR A 150 -13.44 -6.16 -6.06
CA THR A 150 -14.83 -6.00 -5.64
C THR A 150 -15.68 -5.48 -6.80
N ASP A 151 -17.00 -5.51 -6.65
CA ASP A 151 -17.91 -5.04 -7.69
C ASP A 151 -17.73 -3.55 -7.98
N GLU A 152 -17.53 -2.72 -6.94
CA GLU A 152 -17.29 -1.29 -7.07
C GLU A 152 -15.96 -0.99 -7.78
N GLU A 153 -14.88 -1.68 -7.40
CA GLU A 153 -13.57 -1.52 -8.03
C GLU A 153 -13.58 -2.02 -9.47
N ARG A 154 -14.28 -3.14 -9.75
CA ARG A 154 -14.43 -3.65 -11.12
C ARG A 154 -15.19 -2.67 -11.99
N ALA A 155 -16.27 -2.08 -11.48
CA ALA A 155 -17.05 -1.09 -12.22
C ALA A 155 -16.17 0.11 -12.63
N LEU A 156 -15.34 0.61 -11.70
CA LEU A 156 -14.39 1.68 -12.00
C LEU A 156 -13.29 1.24 -12.97
N PHE A 157 -12.72 0.06 -12.76
CA PHE A 157 -11.73 -0.52 -13.66
C PHE A 157 -12.26 -0.65 -15.10
N ASP A 158 -13.51 -1.11 -15.27
CA ASP A 158 -14.15 -1.22 -16.58
C ASP A 158 -14.39 0.16 -17.23
N GLU A 159 -14.75 1.19 -16.44
CA GLU A 159 -14.84 2.58 -16.93
C GLU A 159 -13.50 3.10 -17.47
N LEU A 160 -12.39 2.76 -16.79
CA LEU A 160 -11.03 3.14 -17.19
C LEU A 160 -10.58 2.34 -18.42
N ARG A 161 -10.65 1.00 -18.35
CA ARG A 161 -10.25 0.06 -19.41
C ARG A 161 -10.96 0.34 -20.73
N ASP A 162 -12.27 0.59 -20.66
CA ASP A 162 -13.11 0.78 -21.83
C ASP A 162 -13.20 2.27 -22.25
N ASN A 163 -12.42 3.15 -21.62
CA ASN A 163 -12.33 4.58 -21.94
C ASN A 163 -13.67 5.34 -21.84
N ARG A 164 -14.54 4.96 -20.90
CA ARG A 164 -15.91 5.49 -20.80
C ARG A 164 -15.96 6.93 -20.28
N LEU A 165 -14.96 7.34 -19.49
CA LEU A 165 -14.84 8.71 -18.95
C LEU A 165 -13.92 9.58 -19.81
N ARG A 166 -12.73 9.07 -20.15
CA ARG A 166 -11.73 9.69 -21.02
C ARG A 166 -10.82 8.58 -21.57
N ALA A 167 -10.26 8.80 -22.76
CA ALA A 167 -9.22 7.94 -23.29
C ALA A 167 -8.02 7.86 -22.33
N ARG A 168 -7.63 6.63 -21.95
CA ARG A 168 -6.44 6.32 -21.17
C ARG A 168 -6.39 7.10 -19.86
N LEU A 169 -7.51 7.23 -19.17
CA LEU A 169 -7.58 8.03 -17.94
C LEU A 169 -6.70 7.42 -16.85
N ARG A 170 -5.89 8.28 -16.20
CA ARG A 170 -5.11 7.93 -15.00
C ARG A 170 -5.20 9.05 -13.98
N LEU A 171 -5.34 8.69 -12.70
CA LEU A 171 -5.06 9.61 -11.60
C LEU A 171 -3.92 9.03 -10.75
N GLU A 172 -2.78 9.72 -10.80
CA GLU A 172 -1.61 9.41 -9.97
C GLU A 172 -1.91 9.67 -8.51
N GLN A 173 -1.53 8.75 -7.64
CA GLN A 173 -1.85 8.80 -6.22
C GLN A 173 -1.29 10.05 -5.51
N GLU A 174 -0.13 10.57 -5.92
CA GLU A 174 0.47 11.79 -5.36
C GLU A 174 -0.29 13.08 -5.73
N ARG A 175 -1.23 13.00 -6.68
CA ARG A 175 -2.09 14.13 -7.07
C ARG A 175 -3.36 14.24 -6.24
N ILE A 176 -3.65 13.24 -5.41
CA ILE A 176 -4.78 13.27 -4.48
C ILE A 176 -4.40 14.19 -3.32
N GLY A 177 -5.26 15.18 -3.04
CA GLY A 177 -4.96 16.21 -2.05
C GLY A 177 -4.79 15.65 -0.64
N PHE A 178 -3.84 16.18 0.12
CA PHE A 178 -3.54 15.70 1.47
C PHE A 178 -4.74 15.70 2.42
N GLY A 179 -5.62 16.71 2.32
CA GLY A 179 -6.87 16.75 3.10
C GLY A 179 -7.82 15.59 2.81
N TRP A 180 -7.81 15.06 1.59
CA TRP A 180 -8.60 13.88 1.20
C TRP A 180 -8.07 12.61 1.87
N LEU A 181 -6.75 12.47 1.95
CA LEU A 181 -6.10 11.41 2.74
C LEU A 181 -6.49 11.50 4.21
N GLN A 182 -6.40 12.68 4.82
CA GLN A 182 -6.76 12.85 6.24
C GLN A 182 -8.22 12.46 6.51
N GLN A 183 -9.15 12.84 5.63
CA GLN A 183 -10.56 12.46 5.75
C GLN A 183 -10.76 10.95 5.62
N ALA A 184 -10.11 10.31 4.65
CA ALA A 184 -10.19 8.86 4.48
C ALA A 184 -9.64 8.11 5.69
N LEU A 185 -8.49 8.54 6.24
CA LEU A 185 -7.92 7.94 7.45
C LEU A 185 -8.81 8.12 8.68
N ALA A 186 -9.46 9.27 8.82
CA ALA A 186 -10.39 9.55 9.91
C ALA A 186 -11.69 8.73 9.83
N ALA A 187 -12.08 8.30 8.62
CA ALA A 187 -13.26 7.45 8.41
C ALA A 187 -13.00 5.95 8.66
N LEU A 188 -11.74 5.55 8.83
CA LEU A 188 -11.41 4.16 9.14
C LEU A 188 -11.91 3.78 10.55
N PRO A 189 -12.31 2.52 10.78
CA PRO A 189 -12.72 2.05 12.10
C PRO A 189 -11.66 2.35 13.15
N ALA A 190 -12.02 2.64 14.40
CA ALA A 190 -11.00 2.78 15.44
C ALA A 190 -10.22 1.47 15.59
N VAL A 191 -8.90 1.57 15.75
CA VAL A 191 -8.11 0.41 16.16
C VAL A 191 -8.41 0.15 17.63
N LEU A 192 -8.87 -1.07 17.95
CA LEU A 192 -8.82 -1.55 19.32
C LEU A 192 -7.35 -1.72 19.67
N LEU A 193 -6.87 -0.82 20.52
CA LEU A 193 -5.57 -0.95 21.12
C LEU A 193 -5.66 -2.14 22.05
N LEU A 194 -4.77 -3.11 21.87
CA LEU A 194 -4.54 -4.08 22.91
C LEU A 194 -4.00 -3.27 24.08
N ASP A 195 -4.85 -3.00 25.08
CA ASP A 195 -4.42 -2.42 26.34
C ASP A 195 -3.25 -3.27 26.86
N ASP A 196 -2.23 -2.59 27.38
CA ASP A 196 -1.07 -3.23 27.98
C ASP A 196 -1.53 -4.33 28.93
N ALA A 197 -1.32 -5.59 28.53
CA ALA A 197 -1.42 -6.70 29.44
C ALA A 197 -0.32 -6.49 30.49
N THR A 198 -0.72 -5.96 31.64
CA THR A 198 0.03 -5.91 32.90
C THR A 198 0.76 -7.21 33.20
#